data_AF-A0A0D1JPR6-F1
#
_entry.id   AF-A0A0D1JPR6-F1
#
_cell.length_a   1.000
_cell.length_b   1.000
_cell.length_c   1.000
_cell.angle_alpha   90.00
_cell.angle_beta   90.00
_cell.angle_gamma   90.00
#
_symmetry.space_group_name_H-M   'P 1'
#
loop_
_entity.id
_entity.type
_entity.pdbx_description
1 polymer ?
#
loop_
_entity_poly.entity_id
_entity_poly.type
_entity_poly.pdbx_seq_one_letter_code
_entity_poly.pdbx_strand_id
1 'polypeptide(L)'
;MAAEFTEAAATALAAHRAVQQTLAAQRIEGWEPEPAHIVDLGALASGAMDFGDYLTRCREQYPPAPVRRRFRWRRAPYLIPGTSVLRNNFGIQSGPDLAAVEFQVTAGRMVLWHGRRSEPSIDISALHRELFGDVYPWAGELRTVDLRRGDSAFTWQVDIAARLDEIRLAATALADIGAGFDDPRLAWELSRIYARYNQIHPFREGNGRTGMLLLHALAGRCGRQLDFTGVGRAAWYSAARDSMPLHRDGHASHRPFLWLLNKAVKSP
;
A
#
# COMPACT_ATOMS: atom_id res chain seq x y z
N MET A 1 15.59 -24.75 -26.56
CA MET A 1 14.94 -23.72 -27.41
C MET A 1 13.46 -23.53 -27.12
N ALA A 2 12.52 -24.37 -27.57
CA ALA A 2 11.08 -24.08 -27.41
C ALA A 2 10.61 -23.90 -25.94
N ALA A 3 11.12 -24.74 -25.02
CA ALA A 3 10.83 -24.64 -23.59
C ALA A 3 11.43 -23.39 -22.91
N GLU A 4 12.63 -22.98 -23.33
CA GLU A 4 13.29 -21.75 -22.83
C GLU A 4 12.59 -20.49 -23.34
N PHE A 5 12.10 -20.50 -24.59
CA PHE A 5 11.29 -19.40 -25.13
C PHE A 5 9.97 -19.23 -24.37
N THR A 6 9.31 -20.33 -23.96
CA THR A 6 8.08 -20.27 -23.16
C THR A 6 8.31 -19.77 -21.73
N GLU A 7 9.42 -20.15 -21.09
CA GLU A 7 9.75 -19.68 -19.74
C GLU A 7 10.13 -18.19 -19.71
N ALA A 8 10.90 -17.75 -20.71
CA ALA A 8 11.23 -16.34 -20.88
C ALA A 8 9.98 -15.48 -21.13
N ALA A 9 9.05 -15.95 -21.97
CA ALA A 9 7.79 -15.26 -22.23
C ALA A 9 6.89 -15.19 -20.99
N ALA A 10 6.82 -16.26 -20.21
CA ALA A 10 6.06 -16.30 -18.96
C ALA A 10 6.63 -15.31 -17.92
N THR A 11 7.96 -15.26 -17.79
CA THR A 11 8.66 -14.32 -16.91
C THR A 11 8.41 -12.88 -17.33
N ALA A 12 8.51 -12.57 -18.62
CA ALA A 12 8.24 -11.23 -19.15
C ALA A 12 6.79 -10.79 -18.91
N LEU A 13 5.82 -11.70 -19.08
CA LEU A 13 4.42 -11.43 -18.80
C LEU A 13 4.14 -11.20 -17.31
N ALA A 14 4.77 -11.97 -16.43
CA ALA A 14 4.68 -11.79 -14.98
C ALA A 14 5.26 -10.43 -14.54
N ALA A 15 6.44 -10.07 -15.07
CA ALA A 15 7.06 -8.77 -14.81
C ALA A 15 6.17 -7.62 -15.28
N HIS A 16 5.62 -7.71 -16.49
CA HIS A 16 4.70 -6.70 -17.02
C HIS A 16 3.47 -6.54 -16.12
N ARG A 17 2.85 -7.65 -15.68
CA ARG A 17 1.69 -7.62 -14.77
C ARG A 17 2.04 -6.98 -13.42
N ALA A 18 3.19 -7.33 -12.84
CA ALA A 18 3.64 -6.73 -11.58
C ALA A 18 3.77 -5.20 -11.68
N VAL A 19 4.31 -4.71 -12.80
CA VAL A 19 4.41 -3.28 -13.08
C VAL A 19 3.02 -2.65 -13.21
N GLN A 20 2.09 -3.25 -13.96
CA GLN A 20 0.75 -2.70 -14.13
C GLN A 20 -0.04 -2.63 -12.82
N GLN A 21 0.03 -3.67 -11.98
CA GLN A 21 -0.62 -3.70 -10.67
C GLN A 21 -0.04 -2.61 -9.76
N THR A 22 1.29 -2.46 -9.74
CA THR A 22 1.97 -1.41 -8.98
C THR A 22 1.54 -0.02 -9.43
N LEU A 23 1.55 0.25 -10.74
CA LEU A 23 1.16 1.54 -11.28
C LEU A 23 -0.29 1.89 -10.99
N ALA A 24 -1.19 0.92 -11.10
CA ALA A 24 -2.60 1.12 -10.80
C ALA A 24 -2.83 1.50 -9.34
N ALA A 25 -2.23 0.78 -8.39
CA ALA A 25 -2.33 1.09 -6.96
C ALA A 25 -1.71 2.45 -6.63
N GLN A 26 -0.52 2.75 -7.16
CA GLN A 26 0.16 4.01 -6.86
C GLN A 26 -0.57 5.24 -7.47
N ARG A 27 -1.19 5.11 -8.65
CA ARG A 27 -2.00 6.17 -9.28
C ARG A 27 -3.26 6.49 -8.48
N ILE A 28 -3.89 5.49 -7.86
CA ILE A 28 -5.02 5.73 -6.93
C ILE A 28 -4.59 6.69 -5.81
N GLU A 29 -3.35 6.55 -5.33
CA GLU A 29 -2.78 7.37 -4.25
C GLU A 29 -2.19 8.70 -4.74
N GLY A 30 -2.25 8.93 -6.05
CA GLY A 30 -1.94 10.22 -6.68
C GLY A 30 -0.55 10.29 -7.26
N TRP A 31 0.14 9.15 -7.41
CA TRP A 31 1.42 9.14 -8.11
C TRP A 31 1.22 9.31 -9.61
N GLU A 32 1.97 10.24 -10.20
CA GLU A 32 2.06 10.45 -11.63
C GLU A 32 3.49 10.09 -12.07
N PRO A 33 3.76 8.82 -12.41
CA PRO A 33 5.11 8.38 -12.75
C PRO A 33 5.54 8.90 -14.12
N GLU A 34 6.69 9.55 -14.16
CA GLU A 34 7.43 9.80 -15.40
C GLU A 34 7.82 8.49 -16.13
N PRO A 35 8.05 8.54 -17.46
CA PRO A 35 8.46 7.38 -18.24
C PRO A 35 9.71 6.67 -17.68
N ALA A 36 10.68 7.41 -17.15
CA ALA A 36 11.88 6.85 -16.55
C ALA A 36 11.56 5.94 -15.35
N HIS A 37 10.63 6.35 -14.48
CA HIS A 37 10.20 5.52 -13.35
C HIS A 37 9.57 4.21 -13.82
N ILE A 38 8.79 4.23 -14.91
CA ILE A 38 8.16 3.03 -15.46
C ILE A 38 9.20 2.06 -16.02
N VAL A 39 10.24 2.58 -16.68
CA VAL A 39 11.38 1.79 -17.18
C VAL A 39 12.11 1.13 -16.01
N ASP A 40 12.41 1.87 -14.95
CA ASP A 40 13.11 1.33 -13.78
C ASP A 40 12.28 0.26 -13.05
N LEU A 41 10.96 0.44 -12.92
CA LEU A 41 10.07 -0.59 -12.39
C LEU A 41 10.07 -1.85 -13.26
N GLY A 42 10.13 -1.71 -14.58
CA GLY A 42 10.27 -2.84 -15.51
C GLY A 42 11.60 -3.58 -15.35
N ALA A 43 12.70 -2.84 -15.13
CA ALA A 43 14.00 -3.42 -14.86
C ALA A 43 14.03 -4.18 -13.52
N LEU A 44 13.43 -3.64 -12.47
CA LEU A 44 13.24 -4.35 -11.20
C LEU A 44 12.40 -5.62 -11.36
N ALA A 45 11.25 -5.52 -12.04
CA ALA A 45 10.31 -6.63 -12.20
C ALA A 45 10.90 -7.81 -13.00
N SER A 46 11.77 -7.51 -13.96
CA SER A 46 12.46 -8.51 -14.79
C SER A 46 13.76 -9.05 -14.17
N GLY A 47 14.21 -8.48 -13.04
CA GLY A 47 15.50 -8.80 -12.42
C GLY A 47 16.72 -8.20 -13.13
N ALA A 48 16.51 -7.29 -14.09
CA ALA A 48 17.59 -6.57 -14.79
C ALA A 48 18.26 -5.49 -13.92
N MET A 49 17.65 -5.14 -12.79
CA MET A 49 18.18 -4.21 -11.79
C MET A 49 17.92 -4.76 -10.39
N ASP A 50 18.91 -4.70 -9.51
CA ASP A 50 18.73 -5.02 -8.09
C ASP A 50 18.06 -3.86 -7.34
N PHE A 51 17.33 -4.18 -6.27
CA PHE A 51 16.66 -3.16 -5.46
C PHE A 51 17.65 -2.21 -4.77
N GLY A 52 18.85 -2.68 -4.39
CA GLY A 52 19.89 -1.84 -3.81
C GLY A 52 20.39 -0.77 -4.78
N ASP A 53 20.56 -1.11 -6.05
CA ASP A 53 20.94 -0.17 -7.11
C ASP A 53 19.82 0.84 -7.37
N TYR A 54 18.56 0.37 -7.45
CA TYR A 54 17.39 1.23 -7.56
C TYR A 54 17.30 2.22 -6.40
N LEU A 55 17.46 1.74 -5.16
CA LEU A 55 17.43 2.58 -3.97
C LEU A 55 18.59 3.59 -3.96
N THR A 56 19.76 3.22 -4.46
CA THR A 56 20.92 4.11 -4.58
C THR A 56 20.62 5.26 -5.54
N ARG A 57 20.01 4.99 -6.70
CA ARG A 57 19.55 6.03 -7.64
C ARG A 57 18.55 6.99 -6.99
N CYS A 58 17.58 6.46 -6.24
CA CYS A 58 16.64 7.31 -5.49
C CYS A 58 17.38 8.23 -4.50
N ARG A 59 18.44 7.75 -3.83
CA ARG A 59 19.25 8.58 -2.90
C ARG A 59 20.08 9.64 -3.61
N GLU A 60 20.58 9.34 -4.80
CA GLU A 60 21.31 10.31 -5.63
C GLU A 60 20.39 11.40 -6.17
N GLN A 61 19.17 11.04 -6.59
CA GLN A 61 18.17 11.99 -7.07
C GLN A 61 17.65 12.90 -5.94
N TYR A 62 17.51 12.37 -4.72
CA TYR A 62 16.99 13.09 -3.56
C TYR A 62 18.02 13.11 -2.41
N PRO A 63 19.09 13.92 -2.53
CA PRO A 63 20.16 13.94 -1.55
C PRO A 63 19.68 14.48 -0.18
N PRO A 64 20.30 14.03 0.92
CA PRO A 64 19.96 14.50 2.26
C PRO A 64 20.19 16.01 2.40
N ALA A 65 19.30 16.67 3.15
CA ALA A 65 19.50 18.07 3.49
C ALA A 65 20.53 18.21 4.63
N PRO A 66 21.40 19.24 4.61
CA PRO A 66 22.37 19.46 5.68
C PRO A 66 21.66 19.61 7.04
N VAL A 67 22.19 18.92 8.05
CA VAL A 67 21.66 18.94 9.41
C VAL A 67 21.92 20.31 10.04
N ARG A 68 20.91 21.17 10.06
CA ARG A 68 20.99 22.44 10.80
C ARG A 68 20.78 22.13 12.28
N ARG A 69 21.83 22.30 13.11
CA ARG A 69 21.70 22.25 14.57
C ARG A 69 20.75 23.37 15.01
N ARG A 70 19.56 23.02 15.48
CA ARG A 70 18.59 23.99 15.99
C ARG A 70 18.30 23.71 17.46
N PHE A 71 18.58 24.69 18.31
CA PHE A 71 18.27 24.62 19.74
C PHE A 71 16.78 24.96 19.99
N ARG A 72 16.14 24.20 20.90
CA ARG A 72 14.84 24.49 21.54
C ARG A 72 13.53 24.28 20.74
N TRP A 73 13.40 23.21 19.96
CA TRP A 73 12.10 22.85 19.37
C TRP A 73 11.32 21.85 20.21
N ARG A 74 10.00 22.06 20.34
CA ARG A 74 9.08 21.05 20.88
C ARG A 74 9.15 19.81 19.98
N ARG A 75 9.36 18.63 20.58
CA ARG A 75 9.37 17.36 19.86
C ARG A 75 7.93 16.95 19.56
N ALA A 76 7.54 17.00 18.29
CA ALA A 76 6.33 16.34 17.81
C ALA A 76 6.67 14.88 17.40
N PRO A 77 5.84 13.88 17.74
CA PRO A 77 5.99 12.53 17.22
C PRO A 77 6.05 12.53 15.69
N TYR A 78 6.81 11.61 15.11
CA TYR A 78 6.98 11.41 13.66
C TYR A 78 7.60 12.56 12.86
N LEU A 79 7.70 13.79 13.37
CA LEU A 79 8.25 14.93 12.62
C LEU A 79 9.73 15.17 12.93
N ILE A 80 10.47 15.65 11.92
CA ILE A 80 11.81 16.21 12.11
C ILE A 80 11.65 17.46 12.98
N PRO A 81 12.36 17.55 14.14
CA PRO A 81 12.18 18.67 15.07
C PRO A 81 12.31 20.04 14.40
N GLY A 82 11.33 20.91 14.62
CA GLY A 82 11.29 22.27 14.04
C GLY A 82 10.89 22.33 12.56
N THR A 83 10.26 21.27 12.04
CA THR A 83 9.71 21.22 10.68
C THR A 83 8.33 20.54 10.68
N SER A 84 7.63 20.60 9.55
CA SER A 84 6.42 19.82 9.28
C SER A 84 6.70 18.49 8.53
N VAL A 85 7.97 18.15 8.33
CA VAL A 85 8.39 17.00 7.51
C VAL A 85 8.53 15.76 8.37
N LEU A 86 8.06 14.63 7.89
CA LEU A 86 8.18 13.34 8.58
C LEU A 86 9.65 12.93 8.70
N ARG A 87 10.03 12.34 9.85
CA ARG A 87 11.33 11.68 10.02
C ARG A 87 11.43 10.55 9.03
N ASN A 88 12.52 10.53 8.29
CA ASN A 88 12.75 9.60 7.19
C ASN A 88 14.22 9.17 7.14
N ASN A 89 14.47 8.02 6.53
CA ASN A 89 15.78 7.38 6.40
C ASN A 89 16.63 7.95 5.23
N PHE A 90 16.12 8.99 4.56
CA PHE A 90 16.80 9.71 3.49
C PHE A 90 17.43 11.03 3.97
N GLY A 91 17.11 11.50 5.19
CA GLY A 91 17.57 12.80 5.68
C GLY A 91 16.98 13.99 4.92
N ILE A 92 15.88 13.79 4.20
CA ILE A 92 15.20 14.83 3.41
C ILE A 92 14.41 15.74 4.35
N GLN A 93 14.52 17.05 4.15
CA GLN A 93 13.80 18.09 4.90
C GLN A 93 12.83 18.89 4.01
N SER A 94 12.62 18.46 2.77
CA SER A 94 11.66 19.03 1.82
C SER A 94 10.45 18.11 1.74
N GLY A 95 9.25 18.64 1.99
CA GLY A 95 8.01 17.87 1.91
C GLY A 95 7.76 17.29 0.51
N PRO A 96 7.85 18.10 -0.56
CA PRO A 96 7.71 17.62 -1.94
C PRO A 96 8.72 16.52 -2.30
N ASP A 97 9.99 16.69 -1.95
CA ASP A 97 11.04 15.70 -2.28
C ASP A 97 10.82 14.40 -1.50
N LEU A 98 10.39 14.48 -0.24
CA LEU A 98 10.06 13.30 0.56
C LEU A 98 8.88 12.54 -0.05
N ALA A 99 7.83 13.25 -0.49
CA ALA A 99 6.69 12.62 -1.15
C ALA A 99 7.09 11.94 -2.47
N ALA A 100 7.94 12.59 -3.27
CA ALA A 100 8.42 12.05 -4.54
C ALA A 100 9.25 10.77 -4.35
N VAL A 101 10.25 10.80 -3.44
CA VAL A 101 11.08 9.61 -3.18
C VAL A 101 10.27 8.49 -2.52
N GLU A 102 9.32 8.81 -1.64
CA GLU A 102 8.45 7.82 -1.03
C GLU A 102 7.63 7.07 -2.09
N PHE A 103 7.06 7.78 -3.07
CA PHE A 103 6.36 7.13 -4.19
C PHE A 103 7.28 6.20 -4.97
N GLN A 104 8.46 6.66 -5.39
CA GLN A 104 9.40 5.82 -6.14
C GLN A 104 9.83 4.57 -5.37
N VAL A 105 10.21 4.72 -4.10
CA VAL A 105 10.70 3.61 -3.27
C VAL A 105 9.58 2.62 -2.98
N THR A 106 8.39 3.11 -2.61
CA THR A 106 7.24 2.23 -2.35
C THR A 106 6.74 1.53 -3.61
N ALA A 107 6.85 2.16 -4.79
CA ALA A 107 6.57 1.52 -6.06
C ALA A 107 7.58 0.41 -6.37
N GLY A 108 8.88 0.65 -6.13
CA GLY A 108 9.92 -0.37 -6.27
C GLY A 108 9.69 -1.57 -5.34
N ARG A 109 9.30 -1.34 -4.09
CA ARG A 109 8.93 -2.44 -3.17
C ARG A 109 7.68 -3.19 -3.63
N MET A 110 6.65 -2.46 -4.06
CA MET A 110 5.39 -3.06 -4.51
C MET A 110 5.56 -3.89 -5.78
N VAL A 111 6.41 -3.47 -6.73
CA VAL A 111 6.65 -4.27 -7.95
C VAL A 111 7.35 -5.60 -7.63
N LEU A 112 8.33 -5.59 -6.72
CA LEU A 112 8.97 -6.82 -6.24
C LEU A 112 8.00 -7.69 -5.45
N TRP A 113 7.11 -7.09 -4.66
CA TRP A 113 6.04 -7.79 -3.96
C TRP A 113 5.11 -8.52 -4.92
N HIS A 114 4.75 -7.91 -6.05
CA HIS A 114 3.90 -8.55 -7.08
C HIS A 114 4.64 -9.61 -7.89
N GLY A 115 5.96 -9.47 -8.07
CA GLY A 115 6.79 -10.41 -8.82
C GLY A 115 7.23 -11.65 -8.04
N ARG A 116 6.94 -11.75 -6.73
CA ARG A 116 7.43 -12.85 -5.89
C ARG A 116 6.68 -14.16 -6.13
N ARG A 117 7.40 -15.26 -5.89
CA ARG A 117 6.84 -16.63 -5.93
C ARG A 117 6.27 -17.09 -4.59
N SER A 118 6.74 -16.49 -3.49
CA SER A 118 6.32 -16.86 -2.14
C SER A 118 4.91 -16.37 -1.84
N GLU A 119 4.20 -17.14 -1.03
CA GLU A 119 2.86 -16.76 -0.60
C GLU A 119 2.90 -15.44 0.19
N PRO A 120 2.02 -14.47 -0.14
CA PRO A 120 2.05 -13.17 0.51
C PRO A 120 1.62 -13.26 1.98
N SER A 121 2.33 -12.52 2.85
CA SER A 121 1.86 -12.27 4.22
C SER A 121 0.56 -11.47 4.18
N ILE A 122 -0.36 -11.79 5.08
CA ILE A 122 -1.58 -11.00 5.34
C ILE A 122 -1.45 -10.19 6.65
N ASP A 123 -0.28 -10.21 7.29
CA ASP A 123 0.04 -9.36 8.43
C ASP A 123 0.21 -7.91 7.95
N ILE A 124 -0.69 -7.05 8.41
CA ILE A 124 -0.81 -5.66 7.99
C ILE A 124 0.42 -4.84 8.35
N SER A 125 1.03 -5.10 9.52
CA SER A 125 2.24 -4.42 9.98
C SER A 125 3.45 -4.87 9.18
N ALA A 126 3.53 -6.15 8.82
CA ALA A 126 4.55 -6.67 7.93
C ALA A 126 4.44 -6.06 6.52
N LEU A 127 3.23 -5.96 5.96
CA LEU A 127 2.98 -5.33 4.66
C LEU A 127 3.39 -3.85 4.65
N HIS A 128 3.04 -3.10 5.70
CA HIS A 128 3.48 -1.71 5.83
C HIS A 128 5.00 -1.60 5.93
N ARG A 129 5.64 -2.46 6.73
CA ARG A 129 7.11 -2.46 6.85
C ARG A 129 7.79 -2.80 5.53
N GLU A 130 7.24 -3.74 4.77
CA GLU A 130 7.78 -4.14 3.46
C GLU A 130 7.74 -2.99 2.45
N LEU A 131 6.66 -2.20 2.43
CA LEU A 131 6.55 -1.05 1.52
C LEU A 131 7.36 0.17 1.97
N PHE A 132 7.34 0.49 3.26
CA PHE A 132 7.80 1.79 3.76
C PHE A 132 9.11 1.74 4.55
N GLY A 133 9.68 0.56 4.80
CA GLY A 133 10.86 0.37 5.66
C GLY A 133 12.10 1.15 5.22
N ASP A 134 12.29 1.33 3.92
CA ASP A 134 13.42 2.12 3.41
C ASP A 134 13.21 3.63 3.56
N VAL A 135 11.97 4.09 3.70
CA VAL A 135 11.61 5.51 3.79
C VAL A 135 11.45 5.94 5.25
N TYR A 136 10.74 5.17 6.05
CA TYR A 136 10.33 5.55 7.41
C TYR A 136 10.91 4.63 8.48
N PRO A 137 11.51 5.18 9.55
CA PRO A 137 12.04 4.37 10.65
C PRO A 137 10.96 3.67 11.48
N TRP A 138 9.72 4.15 11.42
CA TRP A 138 8.56 3.62 12.14
C TRP A 138 7.70 2.67 11.27
N ALA A 139 8.20 2.25 10.10
CA ALA A 139 7.41 1.42 9.19
C ALA A 139 7.00 0.08 9.84
N GLY A 140 5.69 -0.17 9.88
CA GLY A 140 5.10 -1.35 10.53
C GLY A 140 4.71 -1.11 11.99
N GLU A 141 5.00 0.07 12.55
CA GLU A 141 4.56 0.46 13.87
C GLU A 141 3.20 1.17 13.81
N LEU A 142 2.29 0.79 14.70
CA LEU A 142 1.00 1.46 14.83
C LEU A 142 1.18 2.92 15.26
N ARG A 143 0.30 3.80 14.78
CA ARG A 143 0.39 5.22 15.13
C ARG A 143 0.12 5.46 16.61
N THR A 144 0.88 6.38 17.19
CA THR A 144 0.73 6.84 18.58
C THR A 144 0.07 8.22 18.68
N VAL A 145 -0.69 8.60 17.67
CA VAL A 145 -1.42 9.89 17.61
C VAL A 145 -2.78 9.65 16.95
N ASP A 146 -3.77 10.44 17.32
CA ASP A 146 -5.06 10.44 16.66
C ASP A 146 -5.01 11.20 15.34
N LEU A 147 -5.68 10.64 14.33
CA LEU A 147 -5.72 11.20 12.98
C LEU A 147 -7.15 11.53 12.58
N ARG A 148 -7.27 12.56 11.75
CA ARG A 148 -8.53 12.99 11.14
C ARG A 148 -8.30 13.32 9.67
N ARG A 149 -9.33 13.15 8.85
CA ARG A 149 -9.36 13.60 7.46
C ARG A 149 -10.66 14.38 7.23
N GLY A 150 -10.53 15.69 7.04
CA GLY A 150 -11.69 16.59 7.07
C GLY A 150 -12.44 16.45 8.40
N ASP A 151 -13.75 16.21 8.32
CA ASP A 151 -14.62 16.07 9.49
C ASP A 151 -14.64 14.65 10.08
N SER A 152 -14.01 13.68 9.42
CA SER A 152 -13.99 12.28 9.87
C SER A 152 -12.76 11.99 10.74
N ALA A 153 -12.98 11.50 11.96
CA ALA A 153 -11.95 10.87 12.76
C ALA A 153 -11.77 9.40 12.36
N PHE A 154 -10.52 8.94 12.39
CA PHE A 154 -10.21 7.51 12.38
C PHE A 154 -10.32 6.94 13.80
N THR A 155 -10.16 5.62 13.96
CA THR A 155 -10.17 4.95 15.26
C THR A 155 -9.20 5.61 16.26
N TRP A 156 -9.55 5.68 17.54
CA TRP A 156 -8.65 6.21 18.56
C TRP A 156 -7.39 5.35 18.67
N GLN A 157 -6.22 5.97 18.87
CA GLN A 157 -4.95 5.24 18.88
C GLN A 157 -4.92 4.07 19.89
N VAL A 158 -5.63 4.21 21.01
CA VAL A 158 -5.72 3.21 22.08
C VAL A 158 -6.47 1.94 21.65
N ASP A 159 -7.34 2.04 20.64
CA ASP A 159 -8.19 0.94 20.19
C ASP A 159 -7.64 0.23 18.94
N ILE A 160 -6.60 0.79 18.29
CA ILE A 160 -6.11 0.29 16.98
C ILE A 160 -5.74 -1.19 17.05
N ALA A 161 -4.99 -1.60 18.08
CA ALA A 161 -4.51 -2.98 18.19
C ALA A 161 -5.68 -3.98 18.25
N ALA A 162 -6.68 -3.72 19.11
CA ALA A 162 -7.86 -4.58 19.23
C ALA A 162 -8.65 -4.63 17.92
N ARG A 163 -8.82 -3.50 17.23
CA ARG A 163 -9.54 -3.46 15.94
C ARG A 163 -8.77 -4.16 14.81
N LEU A 164 -7.45 -4.12 14.82
CA LEU A 164 -6.64 -4.87 13.85
C LEU A 164 -6.71 -6.38 14.08
N ASP A 165 -6.85 -6.84 15.32
CA ASP A 165 -7.07 -8.26 15.60
C ASP A 165 -8.38 -8.78 14.99
N GLU A 166 -9.44 -7.96 14.98
CA GLU A 166 -10.69 -8.29 14.28
C GLU A 166 -10.46 -8.45 12.76
N ILE A 167 -9.64 -7.59 12.16
CA ILE A 167 -9.27 -7.71 10.75
C ILE A 167 -8.43 -8.95 10.50
N ARG A 168 -7.45 -9.22 11.36
CA ARG A 168 -6.58 -10.40 11.26
C ARG A 168 -7.42 -11.68 11.26
N LEU A 169 -8.39 -11.80 12.16
CA LEU A 169 -9.29 -12.96 12.22
C LEU A 169 -10.12 -13.09 10.93
N ALA A 170 -10.69 -11.99 10.44
CA ALA A 170 -11.47 -12.00 9.20
C ALA A 170 -10.62 -12.32 7.96
N ALA A 171 -9.39 -11.80 7.91
CA ALA A 171 -8.42 -12.04 6.85
C ALA A 171 -7.97 -13.51 6.82
N THR A 172 -7.66 -14.11 7.98
CA THR A 172 -7.35 -15.54 8.08
C THR A 172 -8.54 -16.39 7.63
N ALA A 173 -9.74 -16.13 8.14
CA ALA A 173 -10.92 -16.88 7.75
C ALA A 173 -11.18 -16.80 6.23
N LEU A 174 -11.03 -15.61 5.62
CA LEU A 174 -11.17 -15.45 4.19
C LEU A 174 -10.09 -16.21 3.42
N ALA A 175 -8.84 -16.20 3.87
CA ALA A 175 -7.76 -16.94 3.23
C ALA A 175 -8.01 -18.46 3.26
N ASP A 176 -8.64 -18.98 4.31
CA ASP A 176 -8.90 -20.41 4.48
C ASP A 176 -10.01 -20.95 3.54
N ILE A 177 -11.09 -20.18 3.34
CA ILE A 177 -12.28 -20.65 2.62
C ILE A 177 -12.55 -19.92 1.30
N GLY A 178 -11.87 -18.79 1.06
CA GLY A 178 -12.20 -17.87 -0.01
C GLY A 178 -11.95 -18.39 -1.42
N ALA A 179 -11.13 -19.44 -1.57
CA ALA A 179 -10.96 -20.13 -2.85
C ALA A 179 -12.27 -20.74 -3.39
N GLY A 180 -13.19 -21.09 -2.50
CA GLY A 180 -14.52 -21.63 -2.86
C GLY A 180 -15.56 -20.56 -3.21
N PHE A 181 -15.23 -19.27 -3.11
CA PHE A 181 -16.14 -18.18 -3.43
C PHE A 181 -16.13 -17.83 -4.92
N ASP A 182 -17.29 -17.40 -5.42
CA ASP A 182 -17.36 -16.71 -6.70
C ASP A 182 -16.80 -15.27 -6.58
N ASP A 183 -16.53 -14.65 -7.72
CA ASP A 183 -15.92 -13.32 -7.76
C ASP A 183 -16.77 -12.25 -7.02
N PRO A 184 -18.10 -12.21 -7.16
CA PRO A 184 -18.94 -11.30 -6.40
C PRO A 184 -18.89 -11.52 -4.88
N ARG A 185 -18.89 -12.77 -4.41
CA ARG A 185 -18.77 -13.08 -2.98
C ARG A 185 -17.39 -12.68 -2.44
N LEU A 186 -16.32 -12.95 -3.17
CA LEU A 186 -14.99 -12.54 -2.77
C LEU A 186 -14.88 -11.01 -2.71
N ALA A 187 -15.38 -10.29 -3.72
CA ALA A 187 -15.41 -8.83 -3.72
C ALA A 187 -16.18 -8.26 -2.52
N TRP A 188 -17.28 -8.93 -2.12
CA TRP A 188 -18.02 -8.58 -0.92
C TRP A 188 -17.20 -8.72 0.35
N GLU A 189 -16.49 -9.82 0.56
CA GLU A 189 -15.65 -10.00 1.76
C GLU A 189 -14.46 -9.03 1.80
N LEU A 190 -13.79 -8.86 0.66
CA LEU A 190 -12.69 -7.91 0.51
C LEU A 190 -13.13 -6.48 0.83
N SER A 191 -14.31 -6.07 0.36
CA SER A 191 -14.85 -4.73 0.64
C SER A 191 -15.14 -4.51 2.13
N ARG A 192 -15.59 -5.54 2.86
CA ARG A 192 -15.83 -5.47 4.31
C ARG A 192 -14.54 -5.32 5.09
N ILE A 193 -13.53 -6.10 4.73
CA ILE A 193 -12.21 -6.03 5.35
C ILE A 193 -11.61 -4.64 5.10
N TYR A 194 -11.64 -4.16 3.85
CA TYR A 194 -11.04 -2.87 3.51
C TYR A 194 -11.76 -1.68 4.14
N ALA A 195 -13.10 -1.68 4.21
CA ALA A 195 -13.85 -0.60 4.85
C ALA A 195 -13.48 -0.46 6.34
N ARG A 196 -13.35 -1.60 7.05
CA ARG A 196 -12.86 -1.61 8.44
C ARG A 196 -11.41 -1.14 8.54
N TYR A 197 -10.53 -1.61 7.66
CA TYR A 197 -9.15 -1.18 7.62
C TYR A 197 -9.01 0.33 7.41
N ASN A 198 -9.76 0.88 6.45
CA ASN A 198 -9.79 2.30 6.12
C ASN A 198 -10.24 3.15 7.33
N GLN A 199 -11.22 2.66 8.09
CA GLN A 199 -11.68 3.30 9.31
C GLN A 199 -10.63 3.30 10.42
N ILE A 200 -9.92 2.17 10.61
CA ILE A 200 -8.88 2.04 11.63
C ILE A 200 -7.72 2.99 11.34
N HIS A 201 -7.28 3.02 10.07
CA HIS A 201 -6.17 3.85 9.60
C HIS A 201 -4.93 3.70 10.51
N PRO A 202 -4.38 2.47 10.61
CA PRO A 202 -3.51 2.07 11.72
C PRO A 202 -2.13 2.75 11.77
N PHE A 203 -1.66 3.31 10.65
CA PHE A 203 -0.31 3.86 10.53
C PHE A 203 -0.31 5.39 10.46
N ARG A 204 0.85 6.01 10.69
CA ARG A 204 0.99 7.47 10.60
C ARG A 204 0.83 7.97 9.17
N GLU A 205 1.37 7.26 8.19
CA GLU A 205 1.26 7.53 6.75
C GLU A 205 1.30 6.19 6.01
N GLY A 206 0.85 6.12 4.75
CA GLY A 206 0.96 4.90 3.94
C GLY A 206 -0.20 3.91 4.07
N ASN A 207 -1.29 4.31 4.74
CA ASN A 207 -2.46 3.45 4.97
C ASN A 207 -3.10 2.96 3.67
N GLY A 208 -3.37 3.85 2.71
CA GLY A 208 -4.04 3.47 1.45
C GLY A 208 -3.28 2.40 0.66
N ARG A 209 -1.96 2.61 0.45
CA ARG A 209 -1.07 1.65 -0.23
C ARG A 209 -0.98 0.31 0.51
N THR A 210 -0.86 0.34 1.83
CA THR A 210 -0.83 -0.89 2.64
C THR A 210 -2.14 -1.65 2.54
N GLY A 211 -3.28 -0.96 2.60
CA GLY A 211 -4.59 -1.59 2.46
C GLY A 211 -4.83 -2.18 1.08
N MET A 212 -4.39 -1.51 0.01
CA MET A 212 -4.46 -2.08 -1.34
C MET A 212 -3.59 -3.33 -1.47
N LEU A 213 -2.40 -3.32 -0.87
CA LEU A 213 -1.53 -4.49 -0.84
C LEU A 213 -2.14 -5.66 -0.04
N LEU A 214 -2.83 -5.37 1.08
CA LEU A 214 -3.61 -6.36 1.82
C LEU A 214 -4.70 -6.98 0.94
N LEU A 215 -5.40 -6.18 0.14
CA LEU A 215 -6.40 -6.68 -0.81
C LEU A 215 -5.79 -7.60 -1.87
N HIS A 216 -4.64 -7.22 -2.44
CA HIS A 216 -3.91 -8.10 -3.35
C HIS A 216 -3.48 -9.40 -2.66
N ALA A 217 -3.02 -9.33 -1.41
CA ALA A 217 -2.60 -10.49 -0.64
C ALA A 217 -3.77 -11.48 -0.44
N LEU A 218 -4.92 -10.97 0.00
CA LEU A 218 -6.12 -11.76 0.25
C LEU A 218 -6.72 -12.35 -1.04
N ALA A 219 -6.78 -11.56 -2.11
CA ALA A 219 -7.24 -12.07 -3.41
C ALA A 219 -6.33 -13.20 -3.91
N GLY A 220 -5.00 -13.03 -3.80
CA GLY A 220 -4.03 -14.05 -4.16
C GLY A 220 -4.19 -15.34 -3.35
N ARG A 221 -4.40 -15.24 -2.03
CA ARG A 221 -4.72 -16.39 -1.15
C ARG A 221 -5.99 -17.14 -1.58
N CYS A 222 -6.95 -16.43 -2.16
CA CYS A 222 -8.19 -17.00 -2.67
C CYS A 222 -8.08 -17.50 -4.13
N GLY A 223 -6.87 -17.51 -4.72
CA GLY A 223 -6.68 -17.91 -6.12
C GLY A 223 -7.32 -16.96 -7.12
N ARG A 224 -7.38 -15.66 -6.79
CA ARG A 224 -7.87 -14.59 -7.67
C ARG A 224 -6.83 -13.53 -7.89
N GLN A 225 -6.95 -12.83 -9.01
CA GLN A 225 -6.18 -11.61 -9.25
C GLN A 225 -7.06 -10.40 -8.95
N LEU A 226 -6.40 -9.31 -8.57
CA LEU A 226 -7.06 -8.04 -8.31
C LEU A 226 -6.45 -7.00 -9.23
N ASP A 227 -7.28 -6.42 -10.08
CA ASP A 227 -6.87 -5.49 -11.14
C ASP A 227 -7.49 -4.11 -10.88
N PHE A 228 -6.64 -3.17 -10.47
CA PHE A 228 -7.02 -1.79 -10.20
C PHE A 228 -6.85 -0.86 -11.41
N THR A 229 -6.44 -1.34 -12.58
CA THR A 229 -6.19 -0.48 -13.76
C THR A 229 -7.39 0.38 -14.16
N GLY A 230 -8.61 -0.14 -13.98
CA GLY A 230 -9.86 0.59 -14.21
C GLY A 230 -10.41 1.38 -13.02
N VAL A 231 -9.70 1.41 -11.88
CA VAL A 231 -10.15 2.08 -10.65
C VAL A 231 -9.47 3.44 -10.54
N GLY A 232 -10.26 4.51 -10.73
CA GLY A 232 -9.77 5.87 -10.63
C GLY A 232 -9.65 6.36 -9.18
N ARG A 233 -8.67 7.23 -8.92
CA ARG A 233 -8.45 7.92 -7.63
C ARG A 233 -9.72 8.55 -7.06
N ALA A 234 -10.46 9.30 -7.87
CA ALA A 234 -11.67 9.98 -7.42
C ALA A 234 -12.74 9.00 -6.90
N ALA A 235 -12.93 7.87 -7.59
CA ALA A 235 -13.88 6.85 -7.19
C ALA A 235 -13.44 6.14 -5.90
N TRP A 236 -12.14 5.80 -5.79
CA TRP A 236 -11.57 5.21 -4.58
C TRP A 236 -11.71 6.11 -3.36
N TYR A 237 -11.38 7.39 -3.51
CA TYR A 237 -11.46 8.36 -2.40
C TYR A 237 -12.90 8.70 -2.03
N SER A 238 -13.84 8.70 -3.00
CA SER A 238 -15.27 8.78 -2.67
C SER A 238 -15.67 7.55 -1.86
N ALA A 239 -15.33 6.34 -2.30
CA ALA A 239 -15.64 5.13 -1.56
C ALA A 239 -15.04 5.11 -0.14
N ALA A 240 -13.80 5.56 0.00
CA ALA A 240 -13.13 5.71 1.30
C ALA A 240 -13.89 6.67 2.21
N ARG A 241 -14.25 7.86 1.73
CA ARG A 241 -15.03 8.84 2.49
C ARG A 241 -16.41 8.27 2.87
N ASP A 242 -17.10 7.69 1.90
CA ASP A 242 -18.48 7.24 2.07
C ASP A 242 -18.58 5.96 2.93
N SER A 243 -17.45 5.27 3.16
CA SER A 243 -17.33 4.15 4.10
C SER A 243 -17.13 4.58 5.56
N MET A 244 -16.67 5.82 5.81
CA MET A 244 -16.29 6.29 7.15
C MET A 244 -17.45 6.48 8.13
N PRO A 245 -18.64 6.98 7.72
CA PRO A 245 -19.76 7.10 8.64
C PRO A 245 -20.12 5.73 9.22
N LEU A 246 -20.16 5.65 10.54
CA LEU A 246 -20.61 4.45 11.23
C LEU A 246 -22.11 4.29 11.08
N HIS A 247 -22.54 3.09 10.74
CA HIS A 247 -23.92 2.68 10.92
C HIS A 247 -24.28 2.61 12.41
N ARG A 248 -25.58 2.54 12.72
CA ARG A 248 -26.08 2.47 14.11
C ARG A 248 -25.54 1.27 14.89
N ASP A 249 -25.13 0.21 14.19
CA ASP A 249 -24.51 -0.99 14.75
C ASP A 249 -23.00 -0.85 14.99
N GLY A 250 -22.41 0.33 14.71
CA GLY A 250 -20.99 0.59 14.93
C GLY A 250 -20.09 0.05 13.83
N HIS A 251 -20.62 -0.36 12.67
CA HIS A 251 -19.83 -0.84 11.53
C HIS A 251 -19.73 0.17 10.39
N ALA A 252 -18.58 0.19 9.72
CA ALA A 252 -18.34 0.96 8.50
C ALA A 252 -19.15 0.39 7.32
N SER A 253 -19.61 1.26 6.41
CA SER A 253 -20.30 0.82 5.19
C SER A 253 -19.29 0.29 4.16
N HIS A 254 -19.36 -0.99 3.82
CA HIS A 254 -18.50 -1.59 2.78
C HIS A 254 -19.02 -1.41 1.35
N ARG A 255 -20.31 -1.07 1.21
CA ARG A 255 -20.98 -0.94 -0.09
C ARG A 255 -20.26 -0.02 -1.09
N PRO A 256 -19.67 1.12 -0.69
CA PRO A 256 -18.93 1.96 -1.64
C PRO A 256 -17.74 1.25 -2.28
N PHE A 257 -17.02 0.41 -1.52
CA PHE A 257 -15.90 -0.38 -2.04
C PHE A 257 -16.34 -1.58 -2.86
N LEU A 258 -17.48 -2.20 -2.53
CA LEU A 258 -18.01 -3.35 -3.26
C LEU A 258 -18.15 -3.05 -4.76
N TRP A 259 -18.64 -1.87 -5.13
CA TRP A 259 -18.80 -1.50 -6.54
C TRP A 259 -17.47 -1.46 -7.30
N LEU A 260 -16.39 -1.03 -6.65
CA LEU A 260 -15.05 -0.99 -7.22
C LEU A 260 -14.45 -2.39 -7.29
N LEU A 261 -14.52 -3.14 -6.19
CA LEU A 261 -13.90 -4.45 -6.07
C LEU A 261 -14.59 -5.52 -6.92
N ASN A 262 -15.90 -5.44 -7.11
CA ASN A 262 -16.63 -6.36 -7.99
C ASN A 262 -16.17 -6.28 -9.46
N LYS A 263 -15.59 -5.15 -9.87
CA LYS A 263 -14.99 -4.99 -11.21
C LYS A 263 -13.52 -5.39 -11.24
N ALA A 264 -12.83 -5.28 -10.10
CA ALA A 264 -11.39 -5.47 -9.96
C ALA A 264 -11.02 -6.94 -9.73
N VAL A 265 -11.84 -7.73 -9.04
CA VAL A 265 -11.60 -9.17 -8.87
C VAL A 265 -11.71 -9.85 -10.24
N LYS A 266 -10.68 -10.63 -10.57
CA LYS A 266 -10.61 -11.45 -11.78
C LYS A 266 -10.37 -12.90 -11.39
N SER A 267 -11.24 -13.77 -11.90
CA SER A 267 -10.94 -15.19 -12.05
C SER A 267 -9.58 -15.37 -12.78
N PRO A 268 -8.79 -16.39 -12.40
CA PRO A 268 -7.43 -16.61 -12.91
C PRO A 268 -7.39 -16.84 -14.42
#